data_AF-A0A3M9XPX4-F1
#
_entry.id   AF-A0A3M9XPX4-F1
#
_cell.length_a   1.000
_cell.length_b   1.000
_cell.length_c   1.000
_cell.angle_alpha   90.00
_cell.angle_beta   90.00
_cell.angle_gamma   90.00
#
_symmetry.space_group_name_H-M   'P 1'
#
loop_
_entity.id
_entity.type
_entity.pdbx_description
1 polymer ?
#
loop_
_entity_poly.entity_id
_entity_poly.type
_entity_poly.pdbx_seq_one_letter_code
_entity_poly.pdbx_strand_id
1 'polypeptide(L)'
;MSFASETSKATGKDKRSIERAAARGAALGDDLNAIAGTSLDKGVELDALAKVSEDARADLIELARSGEIVSARRQASSAAPPSSDAPCRASFAARDRRRARIFFSAIRDGGADVGDFL
;
A
#
# COMPACT_ATOMS: atom_id res chain seq x y z
N MET A 1 -18.12 16.71 9.00
CA MET A 1 -16.80 16.04 9.07
C MET A 1 -16.85 14.78 8.22
N SER A 2 -15.72 14.26 7.73
CA SER A 2 -15.71 13.02 6.93
C SER A 2 -15.71 11.80 7.86
N PHE A 3 -16.42 10.72 7.49
CA PHE A 3 -16.43 9.43 8.20
C PHE A 3 -15.03 9.00 8.66
N ALA A 4 -14.05 8.98 7.75
CA ALA A 4 -12.68 8.57 8.06
C ALA A 4 -12.00 9.43 9.14
N SER A 5 -12.35 10.72 9.24
CA SER A 5 -11.80 11.61 10.26
C SER A 5 -12.39 11.35 11.64
N GLU A 6 -13.66 10.99 11.73
CA GLU A 6 -14.32 10.66 13.00
C GLU A 6 -13.85 9.29 13.51
N THR A 7 -13.81 8.30 12.62
CA THR A 7 -13.29 6.97 12.95
C THR A 7 -11.81 7.02 13.33
N SER A 8 -11.00 7.89 12.71
CA SER A 8 -9.59 8.06 13.06
C SER A 8 -9.43 8.56 14.50
N LYS A 9 -10.20 9.59 14.88
CA LYS A 9 -10.21 10.11 16.24
C LYS A 9 -10.70 9.07 17.26
N ALA A 10 -11.72 8.29 16.91
CA ALA A 10 -12.29 7.28 17.80
C ALA A 10 -11.39 6.04 17.97
N THR A 11 -10.70 5.60 16.92
CA THR A 11 -9.90 4.36 16.92
C THR A 11 -8.42 4.59 17.15
N GLY A 12 -7.94 5.84 17.08
CA GLY A 12 -6.52 6.18 17.12
C GLY A 12 -5.74 5.75 15.87
N LYS A 13 -6.42 5.27 14.82
CA LYS A 13 -5.79 4.85 13.56
C LYS A 13 -5.61 6.05 12.62
N ASP A 14 -4.61 5.97 11.75
CA ASP A 14 -4.40 6.95 10.69
C ASP A 14 -5.62 7.05 9.76
N LYS A 15 -6.02 8.28 9.44
CA LYS A 15 -7.11 8.57 8.48
C LYS A 15 -6.93 7.82 7.16
N ARG A 16 -5.70 7.80 6.63
CA ARG A 16 -5.36 7.11 5.38
C ARG A 16 -5.59 5.60 5.45
N SER A 17 -5.39 4.99 6.61
CA SER A 17 -5.64 3.56 6.81
C SER A 17 -7.14 3.24 6.79
N ILE A 18 -7.96 4.13 7.36
CA ILE A 18 -9.42 3.99 7.35
C ILE A 18 -9.98 4.20 5.94
N GLU A 19 -9.48 5.21 5.21
CA GLU A 19 -9.87 5.44 3.81
C GLU A 19 -9.55 4.23 2.92
N ARG A 20 -8.39 3.60 3.10
CA ARG A 20 -8.05 2.35 2.39
C ARG A 20 -8.99 1.21 2.76
N ALA A 21 -9.31 1.04 4.04
CA ALA A 21 -10.22 -0.01 4.48
C ALA A 21 -11.63 0.18 3.89
N ALA A 22 -12.11 1.43 3.87
CA ALA A 22 -13.39 1.77 3.23
C ALA A 22 -13.37 1.50 1.72
N ALA A 23 -12.28 1.83 1.03
CA ALA A 23 -12.14 1.57 -0.40
C ALA A 23 -12.15 0.07 -0.73
N ARG A 24 -11.48 -0.77 0.08
CA ARG A 24 -11.55 -2.24 -0.06
C ARG A 24 -12.96 -2.77 0.17
N GLY A 25 -13.62 -2.24 1.20
CA GLY A 25 -15.04 -2.49 1.49
C GLY A 25 -15.93 -2.27 0.27
N ALA A 26 -15.79 -1.11 -0.35
CA ALA A 26 -16.58 -0.72 -1.52
C ALA A 26 -16.29 -1.54 -2.77
N ALA A 27 -15.05 -2.01 -2.96
CA ALA A 27 -14.65 -2.75 -4.17
C ALA A 27 -15.03 -4.23 -4.14
N LEU A 28 -15.07 -4.84 -2.95
CA LEU A 28 -15.29 -6.28 -2.77
C LEU A 28 -16.70 -6.60 -2.25
N GLY A 29 -17.35 -5.68 -1.53
CA GLY A 29 -18.73 -5.87 -1.07
C GLY A 29 -18.92 -7.16 -0.27
N ASP A 30 -19.87 -7.99 -0.70
CA ASP A 30 -20.28 -9.23 -0.02
C ASP A 30 -19.22 -10.34 -0.08
N ASP A 31 -18.28 -10.26 -1.02
CA ASP A 31 -17.18 -11.22 -1.15
C ASP A 31 -16.25 -11.22 0.07
N LEU A 32 -16.24 -10.13 0.85
CA LEU A 32 -15.41 -10.01 2.05
C LEU A 32 -15.76 -11.06 3.12
N ASN A 33 -17.03 -11.43 3.24
CA ASN A 33 -17.46 -12.46 4.18
C ASN A 33 -17.01 -13.85 3.73
N ALA A 34 -16.92 -14.06 2.41
CA ALA A 34 -16.53 -15.32 1.80
C ALA A 34 -15.04 -15.65 2.00
N ILE A 35 -14.20 -14.62 2.08
CA ILE A 35 -12.74 -14.73 2.15
C ILE A 35 -12.19 -14.58 3.56
N ALA A 36 -13.01 -14.14 4.52
CA ALA A 36 -12.60 -13.99 5.92
C ALA A 36 -12.05 -15.32 6.48
N GLY A 37 -10.86 -15.28 7.09
CA GLY A 37 -10.20 -16.47 7.62
C GLY A 37 -9.54 -17.39 6.57
N THR A 38 -9.55 -17.02 5.28
CA THR A 38 -8.85 -17.75 4.22
C THR A 38 -7.46 -17.16 3.91
N SER A 39 -6.75 -17.77 2.96
CA SER A 39 -5.46 -17.27 2.46
C SER A 39 -5.54 -15.88 1.80
N LEU A 40 -6.75 -15.45 1.37
CA LEU A 40 -7.03 -14.14 0.75
C LEU A 40 -7.36 -13.02 1.75
N ASP A 41 -7.52 -13.31 3.05
CA ASP A 41 -7.87 -12.35 4.11
C ASP A 41 -6.70 -11.40 4.51
N LYS A 42 -5.85 -11.06 3.56
CA LYS A 42 -4.67 -10.22 3.78
C LYS A 42 -4.85 -8.94 2.99
N GLY A 43 -4.58 -7.79 3.61
CA GLY A 43 -4.78 -6.49 2.96
C GLY A 43 -4.12 -6.36 1.58
N VAL A 44 -2.94 -6.96 1.39
CA VAL A 44 -2.24 -6.98 0.08
C VAL A 44 -2.89 -7.89 -0.96
N GLU A 45 -3.55 -8.98 -0.54
CA GLU A 45 -4.29 -9.87 -1.43
C GLU A 45 -5.65 -9.25 -1.77
N LEU A 46 -6.34 -8.61 -0.82
CA LEU A 46 -7.57 -7.83 -1.06
C LEU A 46 -7.34 -6.71 -2.08
N ASP A 47 -6.23 -5.99 -1.95
CA ASP A 47 -5.84 -4.92 -2.89
C ASP A 47 -5.54 -5.46 -4.30
N ALA A 48 -5.17 -6.74 -4.43
CA ALA A 48 -4.98 -7.41 -5.72
C ALA A 48 -6.28 -8.02 -6.26
N LEU A 49 -7.13 -8.55 -5.37
CA LEU A 49 -8.43 -9.11 -5.70
C LEU A 49 -9.38 -8.05 -6.27
N ALA A 50 -9.28 -6.82 -5.77
CA ALA A 50 -9.99 -5.66 -6.33
C ALA A 50 -9.55 -5.28 -7.75
N LYS A 51 -8.44 -5.82 -8.27
CA LYS A 51 -7.91 -5.52 -9.61
C LYS A 51 -8.17 -6.61 -10.65
N VAL A 52 -8.60 -7.80 -10.21
CA VAL A 52 -8.96 -8.89 -11.13
C VAL A 52 -10.44 -8.80 -11.51
N SER A 53 -10.81 -9.41 -12.64
CA SER A 53 -12.21 -9.48 -13.08
C SER A 53 -13.07 -10.23 -12.06
N GLU A 54 -14.38 -9.98 -12.09
CA GLU A 54 -15.35 -10.65 -11.20
C GLU A 54 -15.33 -12.17 -11.37
N ASP A 55 -15.19 -12.66 -12.62
CA ASP A 55 -15.12 -14.09 -12.90
C ASP A 55 -13.90 -14.76 -12.24
N ALA A 56 -12.70 -14.21 -12.45
CA ALA A 56 -11.47 -14.74 -11.87
C ALA A 56 -11.46 -14.61 -10.33
N ARG A 57 -12.15 -13.60 -9.80
CA ARG A 57 -12.33 -13.42 -8.37
C ARG A 57 -13.18 -14.55 -7.77
N ALA A 58 -14.29 -14.93 -8.42
CA ALA A 58 -15.14 -16.01 -7.95
C ALA A 58 -14.35 -17.34 -7.86
N ASP A 59 -13.59 -17.68 -8.90
CA ASP A 59 -12.75 -18.89 -8.92
C ASP A 59 -11.75 -18.90 -7.76
N LEU A 60 -11.08 -17.78 -7.51
CA LEU A 60 -10.13 -17.64 -6.40
C LEU A 60 -10.80 -17.80 -5.03
N ILE A 61 -12.02 -17.28 -4.88
CA ILE A 61 -12.79 -17.38 -3.63
C ILE A 61 -13.15 -18.84 -3.37
N GLU A 62 -13.58 -19.59 -4.39
CA GLU A 62 -13.90 -21.01 -4.25
C GLU A 62 -12.68 -21.84 -3.81
N LEU A 63 -11.53 -21.63 -4.45
CA LEU A 63 -10.27 -22.29 -4.07
C LEU A 63 -9.82 -21.91 -2.65
N ALA A 64 -9.99 -20.63 -2.27
CA ALA A 64 -9.66 -20.18 -0.92
C ALA A 64 -10.57 -20.82 0.12
N ARG A 65 -11.87 -20.98 -0.19
CA ARG A 65 -12.84 -21.67 0.67
C ARG A 65 -12.57 -23.16 0.82
N SER A 66 -12.04 -23.82 -0.22
CA SER A 66 -11.61 -25.22 -0.11
C SER A 66 -10.34 -25.40 0.73
N GLY A 67 -9.76 -24.32 1.26
CA GLY A 67 -8.57 -24.34 2.09
C GLY A 67 -7.26 -24.29 1.31
N GLU A 68 -7.30 -24.01 0.00
CA GLU A 68 -6.10 -23.86 -0.80
C GLU A 68 -5.39 -22.53 -0.49
N ILE A 69 -4.06 -22.57 -0.51
CA ILE A 69 -3.23 -21.37 -0.37
C ILE A 69 -3.11 -20.68 -1.72
N VAL A 70 -4.05 -19.78 -2.00
CA VAL A 70 -4.08 -18.99 -3.22
C VAL A 70 -3.54 -17.58 -3.01
N SER A 71 -3.08 -16.93 -4.10
CA SER A 71 -2.62 -15.54 -4.09
C SER A 71 -3.19 -14.78 -5.28
N ALA A 72 -4.03 -13.80 -4.98
CA ALA A 72 -4.60 -12.88 -5.96
C ALA A 72 -3.52 -12.01 -6.61
N ARG A 73 -2.40 -11.72 -5.92
CA ARG A 73 -1.28 -10.97 -6.49
C ARG A 73 -0.68 -11.63 -7.72
N ARG A 74 -0.55 -12.96 -7.74
CA ARG A 74 -0.03 -13.68 -8.92
C ARG A 74 -0.96 -13.54 -10.11
N GLN A 75 -2.26 -13.68 -9.91
CA GLN A 75 -3.24 -13.51 -10.99
C GLN A 75 -3.33 -12.06 -11.49
N ALA A 76 -3.30 -11.08 -10.58
CA ALA A 76 -3.30 -9.67 -10.96
C ALA A 76 -2.05 -9.30 -11.80
N SER A 77 -0.90 -9.94 -11.54
CA SER A 77 0.30 -9.76 -12.34
C SER A 77 0.27 -10.46 -13.71
N SER A 78 -0.52 -11.53 -13.86
CA SER A 78 -0.66 -12.26 -15.13
C SER A 78 -1.80 -11.75 -16.02
N ALA A 79 -2.73 -10.96 -15.48
CA ALA A 79 -3.82 -10.33 -16.23
C ALA A 79 -3.42 -8.99 -16.91
N ALA A 80 -2.23 -8.46 -16.59
CA ALA A 80 -1.62 -7.42 -17.41
C ALA A 80 -1.12 -8.05 -18.73
N PRO A 81 -1.24 -7.37 -19.89
CA PRO A 81 -0.68 -7.91 -21.13
C PRO A 81 0.80 -8.24 -20.89
N PRO A 82 1.30 -9.39 -21.38
CA PRO A 82 2.68 -9.77 -21.16
C PRO A 82 3.54 -8.69 -21.80
N SER A 83 4.20 -7.86 -20.99
CA SER A 83 5.37 -7.15 -21.45
C SER A 83 6.46 -8.20 -21.67
N SER A 84 6.41 -8.86 -22.82
CA SER A 84 7.57 -9.48 -23.41
C SER A 84 8.69 -8.44 -23.46
N ASP A 85 9.86 -8.84 -22.97
CA ASP A 85 11.13 -8.11 -22.96
C ASP A 85 11.44 -7.24 -21.72
N ALA A 86 11.82 -7.92 -20.63
CA ALA A 86 12.92 -7.45 -19.82
C ALA A 86 13.89 -8.61 -19.55
N PRO A 87 15.11 -8.62 -20.15
CA PRO A 87 16.10 -9.62 -19.83
C PRO A 87 16.55 -9.48 -18.38
N CYS A 88 16.83 -10.64 -17.78
CA CYS A 88 17.62 -10.89 -16.57
C CYS A 88 18.42 -9.65 -16.11
N ARG A 89 18.05 -9.05 -14.98
CA ARG A 89 18.77 -7.89 -14.46
C ARG A 89 20.16 -8.34 -13.99
N ALA A 90 21.14 -7.99 -14.82
CA ALA A 90 22.55 -8.14 -14.60
C ALA A 90 22.98 -7.70 -13.18
N SER A 91 23.87 -8.51 -12.60
CA SER A 91 25.03 -8.16 -11.76
C SER A 91 24.94 -6.91 -10.87
N PHE A 92 25.02 -7.15 -9.55
CA PHE A 92 25.63 -6.21 -8.60
C PHE A 92 27.11 -5.99 -8.97
N ALA A 93 27.41 -5.07 -9.87
CA ALA A 93 28.78 -4.57 -10.08
C ALA A 93 28.78 -3.17 -10.73
N ALA A 94 29.60 -2.28 -10.14
CA ALA A 94 30.03 -0.94 -10.61
C ALA A 94 29.06 0.25 -10.41
N ARG A 95 29.37 1.09 -9.39
CA ARG A 95 29.86 2.49 -9.50
C ARG A 95 28.78 3.49 -9.94
N ASP A 96 28.39 4.47 -9.13
CA ASP A 96 29.29 5.60 -8.88
C ASP A 96 29.11 6.28 -7.51
N ARG A 97 30.27 6.65 -6.94
CA ARG A 97 30.45 7.52 -5.79
C ARG A 97 30.60 8.93 -6.34
N ARG A 98 29.59 9.81 -6.19
CA ARG A 98 29.74 11.28 -6.05
C ARG A 98 28.41 12.01 -6.23
N ARG A 99 27.83 12.52 -5.14
CA ARG A 99 27.51 13.97 -4.96
C ARG A 99 26.79 14.23 -3.63
N ALA A 100 27.47 15.01 -2.77
CA ALA A 100 26.97 15.94 -1.75
C ALA A 100 25.95 15.40 -0.71
N ARG A 101 26.24 15.25 0.59
CA ARG A 101 26.93 16.14 1.55
C ARG A 101 26.26 17.52 1.70
N ILE A 102 25.01 17.56 2.17
CA ILE A 102 24.40 18.73 2.84
C ILE A 102 23.30 18.18 3.77
N PHE A 103 23.13 18.53 5.03
CA PHE A 103 24.02 18.93 6.11
C PHE A 103 23.17 18.64 7.36
N PHE A 104 23.68 17.76 8.21
CA PHE A 104 23.11 17.41 9.50
C PHE A 104 23.41 18.54 10.49
N SER A 105 22.45 18.84 11.36
CA SER A 105 22.59 19.59 12.63
C SER A 105 22.88 21.10 12.58
N ALA A 106 21.95 21.89 13.15
CA ALA A 106 22.30 22.90 14.15
C ALA A 106 21.04 23.30 14.96
N ILE A 107 21.00 22.88 16.22
CA ILE A 107 20.21 23.50 17.29
C ILE A 107 21.18 24.39 18.09
N ARG A 108 20.69 25.58 18.44
CA ARG A 108 20.98 26.41 19.64
C ARG A 108 21.83 27.69 19.51
N ASP A 109 21.33 28.65 20.31
CA ASP A 109 21.90 29.90 20.83
C ASP A 109 21.98 31.05 19.82
N GLY A 110 21.53 32.29 20.08
CA GLY A 110 21.18 32.98 21.33
C GLY A 110 21.69 34.43 21.19
N GLY A 111 20.93 35.42 21.68
CA GLY A 111 21.35 36.84 21.84
C GLY A 111 20.95 37.75 20.66
N ALA A 112 20.07 38.73 20.84
CA ALA A 112 20.23 40.02 21.54
C ALA A 112 20.96 41.07 20.69
N ASP A 113 20.24 42.13 20.32
CA ASP A 113 20.65 43.54 20.13
C ASP A 113 19.48 44.26 19.41
N VAL A 114 18.67 45.13 20.03
CA VAL A 114 18.94 46.50 20.54
C VAL A 114 19.33 47.49 19.42
N GLY A 115 18.56 48.58 19.30
CA GLY A 115 18.89 49.80 18.51
C GLY A 115 18.05 49.94 17.24
N ASP A 116 16.93 50.68 17.24
CA ASP A 116 16.82 52.15 17.14
C ASP A 116 17.24 52.68 15.76
N PHE A 117 16.28 53.11 14.93
CA PHE A 117 16.51 54.09 13.85
C PHE A 117 15.16 54.70 13.39
N LEU A 118 14.93 55.93 13.89
CA LEU A 118 14.10 57.05 13.39
C LEU A 118 12.60 57.07 13.71
#